data_AF-A0A484TFE4-F1
#
_entry.id   AF-A0A484TFE4-F1
#
_cell.length_a   1.000
_cell.length_b   1.000
_cell.length_c   1.000
_cell.angle_alpha   90.00
_cell.angle_beta   90.00
_cell.angle_gamma   90.00
#
_symmetry.space_group_name_H-M   'P 1'
#
loop_
_entity.id
_entity.type
_entity.pdbx_description
1 polymer ?
#
loop_
_entity_poly.entity_id
_entity_poly.type
_entity_poly.pdbx_seq_one_letter_code
_entity_poly.pdbx_strand_id
1 'polypeptide(L)'
;MWPMTFGLACCAVEMMHAGAARYDLDQFGIIFRPSPRQSDLMIVAGTLCNKMGPALRKVYDQMPEPRWVVSMGSCANGGGYYHYSYSVVRGCDRIVPVDVYVPGCPPTAEALVYGLLQMQNKIRKTNTIAR
;
A
#
# COMPACT_ATOMS: atom_id res chain seq x y z
N MET A 1 11.73 1.75 6.85
CA MET A 1 10.26 1.72 6.76
C MET A 1 9.86 0.29 6.48
N TRP A 2 9.00 -0.33 7.27
CA TRP A 2 8.68 -1.75 7.08
C TRP A 2 7.26 -1.94 6.55
N PRO A 3 7.09 -2.07 5.22
CA PRO A 3 5.80 -2.36 4.65
C PRO A 3 5.36 -3.79 4.94
N MET A 4 4.08 -3.94 5.27
CA MET A 4 3.36 -5.17 5.08
C MET A 4 2.73 -5.19 3.68
N THR A 5 2.88 -6.33 3.00
CA THR A 5 2.37 -6.51 1.64
C THR A 5 0.94 -7.01 1.69
N PHE A 6 0.02 -6.23 1.12
CA PHE A 6 -1.35 -6.67 0.91
C PHE A 6 -1.59 -6.87 -0.59
N GLY A 7 -0.95 -7.91 -1.13
CA GLY A 7 -1.05 -8.29 -2.53
C GLY A 7 -2.35 -9.02 -2.85
N LEU A 8 -3.32 -8.32 -3.43
CA LEU A 8 -4.66 -8.83 -3.71
C LEU A 8 -4.86 -9.28 -5.17
N ALA A 9 -4.13 -8.67 -6.10
CA ALA A 9 -4.30 -8.89 -7.54
C ALA A 9 -2.99 -8.66 -8.31
N CYS A 10 -3.08 -8.31 -9.60
CA CYS A 10 -1.95 -8.14 -10.51
C CYS A 10 -0.88 -7.14 -10.04
N CYS A 11 -1.24 -6.12 -9.24
CA CYS A 11 -0.28 -5.16 -8.68
C CYS A 11 0.72 -5.81 -7.70
N ALA A 12 0.39 -6.99 -7.14
CA ALA A 12 1.30 -7.72 -6.27
C ALA A 12 2.55 -8.19 -7.03
N VAL A 13 2.42 -8.56 -8.30
CA VAL A 13 3.55 -8.99 -9.13
C VAL A 13 4.52 -7.83 -9.34
N GLU A 14 4.00 -6.64 -9.61
CA GLU A 14 4.89 -5.48 -9.76
C GLU A 14 5.53 -5.07 -8.42
N MET A 15 4.85 -5.28 -7.30
CA MET A 15 5.47 -5.12 -5.98
C MET A 15 6.64 -6.09 -5.78
N MET A 16 6.51 -7.34 -6.25
CA MET A 16 7.62 -8.30 -6.23
C MET A 16 8.76 -7.85 -7.16
N HIS A 17 8.45 -7.28 -8.33
CA HIS A 17 9.46 -6.71 -9.22
C HIS A 17 10.19 -5.51 -8.59
N ALA A 18 9.49 -4.67 -7.83
CA ALA A 18 10.13 -3.59 -7.08
C ALA A 18 11.10 -4.13 -6.01
N GLY A 19 10.76 -5.26 -5.37
CA GLY A 19 11.65 -5.97 -4.45
C GLY A 19 12.72 -6.83 -5.13
N ALA A 20 12.75 -6.93 -6.45
CA ALA A 20 13.74 -7.72 -7.17
C ALA A 20 15.05 -6.94 -7.35
N ALA A 21 16.14 -7.67 -7.66
CA ALA A 21 17.51 -7.14 -7.72
C ALA A 21 17.71 -5.92 -8.63
N ARG A 22 16.83 -5.65 -9.59
CA ARG A 22 16.95 -4.48 -10.47
C ARG A 22 16.61 -3.16 -9.78
N TYR A 23 15.57 -3.15 -8.95
CA TYR A 23 15.05 -1.96 -8.28
C TYR A 23 15.33 -1.95 -6.78
N ASP A 24 15.59 -3.12 -6.21
CA ASP A 24 16.04 -3.38 -4.84
C ASP A 24 15.53 -2.40 -3.78
N LEU A 25 14.32 -2.67 -3.27
CA LEU A 25 13.74 -1.90 -2.17
C LEU A 25 14.58 -1.95 -0.88
N ASP A 26 15.43 -2.95 -0.70
CA ASP A 26 16.27 -3.06 0.51
C ASP A 26 17.32 -1.95 0.57
N GLN A 27 17.79 -1.46 -0.58
CA GLN A 27 18.69 -0.31 -0.67
C GLN A 27 18.10 0.96 -0.02
N PHE A 28 16.77 1.09 -0.03
CA PHE A 28 16.06 2.21 0.60
C PHE A 28 15.68 1.95 2.07
N GLY A 29 16.15 0.84 2.66
CA GLY A 29 15.77 0.39 4.01
C GLY A 29 14.30 -0.03 4.10
N ILE A 30 13.76 -0.56 3.00
CA ILE A 30 12.37 -1.01 2.88
C ILE A 30 12.37 -2.54 2.82
N ILE A 31 12.00 -3.15 3.96
CA ILE A 31 11.95 -4.61 4.11
C ILE A 31 10.50 -5.03 4.34
N PHE A 32 10.04 -6.01 3.58
CA PHE A 32 8.71 -6.55 3.74
C PHE A 32 8.59 -7.37 5.03
N ARG A 33 7.67 -6.97 5.92
CA ARG A 33 7.34 -7.72 7.13
C ARG A 33 5.95 -8.36 6.98
N PRO A 34 5.84 -9.70 7.13
CA PRO A 34 4.56 -10.38 6.92
C PRO A 34 3.58 -10.14 8.08
N SER A 35 4.07 -9.78 9.27
CA SER A 35 3.21 -9.54 10.42
C SER A 35 2.81 -8.07 10.53
N PRO A 36 1.50 -7.74 10.67
CA PRO A 36 1.04 -6.36 10.77
C PRO A 36 1.55 -5.67 12.05
N ARG A 37 1.86 -6.45 13.09
CA ARG A 37 2.34 -5.94 14.38
C ARG A 37 3.76 -5.39 14.33
N GLN A 38 4.54 -5.77 13.31
CA GLN A 38 5.93 -5.34 13.12
C GLN A 38 6.07 -4.40 11.91
N SER A 39 4.96 -4.03 11.27
CA SER A 39 4.96 -3.21 10.06
C SER A 39 4.39 -1.83 10.33
N ASP A 40 5.02 -0.81 9.76
CA ASP A 40 4.62 0.59 9.93
C ASP A 40 3.85 1.11 8.70
N LEU A 41 3.97 0.42 7.55
CA LEU A 41 3.33 0.80 6.30
C LEU A 41 2.47 -0.35 5.77
N MET A 42 1.26 -0.08 5.29
CA MET A 42 0.45 -1.06 4.56
C MET A 42 0.38 -0.68 3.09
N ILE A 43 0.80 -1.58 2.21
CA ILE A 43 0.68 -1.39 0.75
C ILE A 43 -0.51 -2.21 0.25
N VAL A 44 -1.58 -1.52 -0.16
CA VAL A 44 -2.78 -2.15 -0.73
C VAL A 44 -2.58 -2.27 -2.23
N ALA A 45 -2.16 -3.45 -2.69
CA ALA A 45 -1.80 -3.70 -4.08
C ALA A 45 -2.82 -4.62 -4.75
N GLY A 46 -3.84 -4.01 -5.32
CA GLY A 46 -4.82 -4.70 -6.15
C GLY A 46 -6.26 -4.28 -5.87
N THR A 47 -7.19 -5.02 -6.48
CA THR A 47 -8.61 -4.78 -6.33
C THR A 47 -9.12 -5.23 -4.96
N LEU A 48 -10.00 -4.44 -4.36
CA LEU A 48 -10.59 -4.74 -3.06
C LEU A 48 -12.03 -5.21 -3.23
N CYS A 49 -12.29 -6.47 -2.91
CA CYS A 49 -13.63 -7.04 -2.96
C CYS A 49 -14.41 -6.75 -1.66
N ASN A 50 -15.74 -6.65 -1.74
CA ASN A 50 -16.63 -6.43 -0.59
C ASN A 50 -16.38 -7.44 0.54
N LYS A 51 -16.12 -8.71 0.18
CA LYS A 51 -15.80 -9.77 1.14
C LYS A 51 -14.45 -9.56 1.84
N MET A 52 -13.48 -8.92 1.18
CA MET A 52 -12.15 -8.66 1.72
C MET A 52 -12.11 -7.40 2.60
N GLY A 53 -13.07 -6.49 2.44
CA GLY A 53 -13.14 -5.24 3.20
C GLY A 53 -12.97 -5.38 4.72
N PRO A 54 -13.73 -6.25 5.42
CA PRO A 54 -13.56 -6.41 6.86
C PRO A 54 -12.21 -7.01 7.25
N ALA A 55 -11.63 -7.89 6.41
CA ALA A 55 -10.31 -8.46 6.66
C ALA A 55 -9.21 -7.40 6.55
N LEU A 56 -9.28 -6.52 5.54
CA LEU A 56 -8.36 -5.41 5.39
C LEU A 56 -8.43 -4.47 6.60
N ARG A 57 -9.63 -4.14 7.06
CA ARG A 57 -9.79 -3.27 8.24
C ARG A 57 -9.16 -3.88 9.49
N LYS A 58 -9.42 -5.17 9.73
CA LYS A 58 -8.87 -5.89 10.88
C LYS A 58 -7.35 -5.91 10.89
N VAL A 59 -6.73 -6.05 9.72
CA VAL A 59 -5.27 -6.03 9.57
C VAL A 59 -4.71 -4.64 9.86
N TYR A 60 -5.35 -3.60 9.33
CA TYR A 60 -4.97 -2.22 9.60
C TYR A 60 -5.08 -1.86 11.10
N ASP A 61 -6.15 -2.29 11.77
CA ASP A 61 -6.36 -2.05 13.20
C ASP A 61 -5.34 -2.80 14.10
N GLN A 62 -4.64 -3.81 13.57
CA GLN A 62 -3.60 -4.54 14.29
C GLN A 62 -2.21 -3.91 14.18
N MET A 63 -2.04 -2.89 13.34
CA MET A 63 -0.75 -2.20 13.14
C MET A 63 -0.47 -1.22 14.28
N PRO A 64 0.78 -1.15 14.78
CA PRO A 64 1.18 -0.18 15.80
C PRO A 64 1.14 1.26 15.24
N GLU A 65 0.95 2.23 16.12
CA GLU A 65 1.14 3.65 15.81
C GLU A 65 2.66 3.95 15.88
N PRO A 66 3.29 4.66 14.91
CA PRO A 66 2.72 5.29 13.72
C PRO A 66 2.50 4.33 12.55
N ARG A 67 1.31 4.40 11.91
CA ARG A 67 0.94 3.59 10.74
C ARG A 67 0.60 4.45 9.53
N TRP A 68 0.96 3.97 8.36
CA TRP A 68 0.68 4.63 7.08
C TRP A 68 0.09 3.67 6.05
N VAL A 69 -0.61 4.20 5.05
CA VAL A 69 -1.22 3.39 3.97
C VAL A 69 -0.88 3.95 2.60
N VAL A 70 -0.32 3.10 1.75
CA VAL A 70 -0.11 3.39 0.32
C VAL A 70 -1.13 2.59 -0.49
N SER A 71 -1.91 3.28 -1.31
CA SER A 71 -2.81 2.65 -2.27
C SER A 71 -2.09 2.46 -3.61
N MET A 72 -1.91 1.23 -4.03
CA MET A 72 -1.17 0.86 -5.24
C MET A 72 -2.14 0.36 -6.33
N GLY A 73 -2.21 1.15 -7.41
CA GLY A 73 -2.97 0.82 -8.61
C GLY A 73 -4.37 1.41 -8.65
N SER A 74 -4.91 1.54 -9.87
CA SER A 74 -6.21 2.17 -10.14
C SER A 74 -7.36 1.47 -9.42
N CYS A 75 -7.30 0.15 -9.28
CA CYS A 75 -8.30 -0.64 -8.57
C CYS A 75 -8.35 -0.30 -7.07
N ALA A 76 -7.20 -0.13 -6.42
CA ALA A 76 -7.14 0.23 -5.00
C ALA A 76 -7.55 1.70 -4.78
N ASN A 77 -7.20 2.60 -5.71
CA ASN A 77 -7.48 4.04 -5.56
C ASN A 77 -8.98 4.35 -5.63
N GLY A 78 -9.73 3.69 -6.53
CA GLY A 78 -11.14 4.03 -6.75
C GLY A 78 -11.97 2.91 -7.36
N GLY A 79 -11.58 1.65 -7.23
CA GLY A 79 -12.22 0.50 -7.90
C GLY A 79 -11.71 0.27 -9.32
N GLY A 80 -11.12 1.30 -9.95
CA GLY A 80 -10.39 1.20 -11.22
C GLY A 80 -11.22 0.57 -12.33
N TYR A 81 -10.65 -0.43 -13.01
CA TYR A 81 -11.32 -1.15 -14.09
C TYR A 81 -12.65 -1.80 -13.65
N TYR A 82 -12.76 -2.19 -12.37
CA TYR A 82 -13.93 -2.87 -11.81
C TYR A 82 -14.89 -1.93 -11.07
N HIS A 83 -14.82 -0.62 -11.30
CA HIS A 83 -15.60 0.39 -10.57
C HIS A 83 -17.12 0.14 -10.57
N TYR A 84 -17.66 -0.34 -11.69
CA TYR A 84 -19.09 -0.60 -11.87
C TYR A 84 -19.51 -2.04 -11.53
N SER A 85 -18.60 -2.86 -10.99
CA SER A 85 -18.94 -4.23 -10.57
C SER A 85 -19.66 -4.23 -9.20
N TYR A 86 -20.46 -5.27 -8.96
CA TYR A 86 -21.23 -5.43 -7.73
C TYR A 86 -20.38 -5.89 -6.53
N SER A 87 -19.26 -6.55 -6.80
CA SER A 87 -18.45 -7.24 -5.79
C SER A 87 -17.23 -6.45 -5.32
N VAL A 88 -16.94 -5.29 -5.91
CA VAL A 88 -15.75 -4.48 -5.64
C VAL A 88 -16.11 -3.22 -4.86
N VAL A 89 -15.27 -2.89 -3.89
CA VAL A 89 -15.34 -1.62 -3.16
C VAL A 89 -14.70 -0.55 -4.02
N ARG A 90 -15.39 0.59 -4.16
CA ARG A 90 -14.93 1.74 -4.95
C ARG A 90 -13.86 2.53 -4.18
N GLY A 91 -12.70 1.91 -3.99
CA GLY A 91 -11.52 2.48 -3.34
C GLY A 91 -11.25 1.94 -1.93
N CYS A 92 -9.98 1.77 -1.64
CA CYS A 92 -9.41 1.45 -0.33
C CYS A 92 -9.76 2.51 0.72
N ASP A 93 -9.87 3.77 0.27
CA ASP A 93 -10.13 4.97 1.09
C ASP A 93 -11.42 4.88 1.92
N ARG A 94 -12.39 4.06 1.49
CA ARG A 94 -13.63 3.82 2.24
C ARG A 94 -13.44 3.00 3.53
N ILE A 95 -12.34 2.27 3.65
CA ILE A 95 -12.11 1.32 4.74
C ILE A 95 -10.95 1.78 5.63
N VAL A 96 -9.88 2.25 4.99
CA VAL A 96 -8.68 2.74 5.68
C VAL A 96 -8.27 4.09 5.11
N PRO A 97 -7.76 5.01 5.94
CA PRO A 97 -7.28 6.29 5.47
C PRO A 97 -6.01 6.09 4.64
N VAL A 98 -6.01 6.57 3.39
CA VAL A 98 -4.86 6.45 2.49
C VAL A 98 -3.98 7.69 2.55
N ASP A 99 -2.66 7.50 2.65
CA ASP A 99 -1.68 8.58 2.72
C ASP A 99 -1.13 9.02 1.37
N VAL A 100 -0.87 8.05 0.50
CA VAL A 100 -0.27 8.24 -0.83
C VAL A 100 -0.95 7.30 -1.82
N TYR A 101 -1.27 7.84 -2.99
CA TYR A 101 -1.86 7.10 -4.10
C TYR A 101 -0.82 6.93 -5.20
N VAL A 102 -0.59 5.68 -5.62
CA VAL A 102 0.28 5.36 -6.76
C VAL A 102 -0.61 4.97 -7.94
N PRO A 103 -0.72 5.81 -8.99
CA PRO A 103 -1.55 5.51 -10.16
C PRO A 103 -0.89 4.47 -11.08
N GLY A 104 -1.70 3.57 -11.64
CA GLY A 104 -1.27 2.59 -12.66
C GLY A 104 -2.14 1.33 -12.73
N CYS A 105 -1.97 0.49 -13.75
CA CYS A 105 -2.76 -0.74 -13.93
C CYS A 105 -2.03 -1.86 -14.73
N PRO A 106 -0.99 -2.51 -14.16
CA PRO A 106 -0.34 -2.19 -12.88
C PRO A 106 0.56 -0.94 -13.00
N PRO A 107 0.78 -0.20 -11.89
CA PRO A 107 1.83 0.83 -11.89
C PRO A 107 3.17 0.17 -12.18
N THR A 108 4.10 0.85 -12.85
CA THR A 108 5.46 0.31 -13.04
C THR A 108 6.18 0.23 -11.70
N ALA A 109 7.14 -0.69 -11.58
CA ALA A 109 7.95 -0.82 -10.36
C ALA A 109 8.61 0.51 -9.96
N GLU A 110 9.08 1.29 -10.94
CA GLU A 110 9.64 2.64 -10.74
C GLU A 110 8.63 3.61 -10.14
N ALA A 111 7.37 3.58 -10.59
CA ALA A 111 6.31 4.41 -10.05
C ALA A 111 6.00 4.05 -8.59
N LEU A 112 6.08 2.76 -8.23
CA LEU A 112 5.94 2.33 -6.84
C LEU A 112 7.09 2.85 -5.98
N VAL A 113 8.34 2.70 -6.44
CA VAL A 113 9.52 3.23 -5.74
C VAL A 113 9.40 4.74 -5.55
N TYR A 114 8.97 5.48 -6.57
CA TYR A 114 8.71 6.91 -6.47
C TYR A 114 7.63 7.23 -5.43
N GLY A 115 6.53 6.47 -5.39
CA GLY A 115 5.49 6.61 -4.38
C GLY A 115 6.00 6.39 -2.95
N LEU A 116 6.89 5.40 -2.76
CA LEU A 116 7.52 5.15 -1.46
C LEU A 116 8.50 6.26 -1.06
N LEU A 117 9.27 6.81 -2.00
CA LEU A 117 10.12 7.98 -1.74
C LEU A 117 9.30 9.22 -1.39
N GLN A 118 8.16 9.43 -2.06
CA GLN A 118 7.23 10.50 -1.72
C GLN A 118 6.63 10.30 -0.32
N MET A 119 6.34 9.05 0.07
CA MET A 119 5.91 8.72 1.42
C MET A 119 6.99 9.03 2.46
N GLN A 120 8.24 8.66 2.20
CA GLN A 120 9.37 9.02 3.07
C GLN A 120 9.51 10.54 3.22
N ASN A 121 9.33 11.29 2.13
CA ASN A 121 9.35 12.75 2.15
C ASN A 121 8.16 13.32 2.96
N LYS A 122 6.98 12.70 2.90
CA LYS A 122 5.83 13.07 3.74
C LYS A 122 6.16 12.88 5.22
N ILE A 123 6.71 11.71 5.58
CA ILE A 123 7.12 11.41 6.97
C ILE A 123 8.19 12.37 7.48
N ARG A 124 9.21 12.69 6.66
CA ARG A 124 10.26 13.66 7.01
C ARG A 124 9.71 15.06 7.29
N LYS A 125 8.65 15.48 6.59
CA LYS A 125 7.98 16.77 6.84
C LYS A 125 7.11 16.74 8.08
N THR A 126 6.61 15.58 8.47
CA THR A 126 5.86 15.38 9.71
C THR A 126 6.84 15.47 10.90
N ASN A 127 7.12 16.69 11.34
CA ASN A 127 7.92 17.00 12.53
C ASN A 127 7.20 16.54 13.81
N THR A 128 7.15 15.23 14.03
CA THR A 128 6.63 14.66 15.27
C THR A 128 7.77 14.62 16.28
N ILE A 129 8.10 15.77 16.86
CA ILE A 129 8.79 15.79 18.15
C ILE A 129 7.71 15.46 19.19
N ALA A 130 7.37 14.18 19.30
CA ALA A 130 6.66 13.67 20.47
C ALA A 130 7.69 13.58 21.59
N ARG A 131 7.82 14.67 22.34
CA ARG A 131 8.30 14.65 23.73
C ARG A 131 7.15 14.26 24.64
#